data_AF-A0A453CKZ9-F1
#
_entry.id   AF-A0A453CKZ9-F1
#
_cell.length_a   1.000
_cell.length_b   1.000
_cell.length_c   1.000
_cell.angle_alpha   90.00
_cell.angle_beta   90.00
_cell.angle_gamma   90.00
#
_symmetry.space_group_name_H-M   'P 1'
#
loop_
_entity.id
_entity.type
_entity.pdbx_description
1 polymer ?
#
loop_
_entity_poly.entity_id
_entity_poly.type
_entity_poly.pdbx_seq_one_letter_code
_entity_poly.pdbx_strand_id
1 'polypeptide(L)'
;HDARGQQPPLESPRRLRPRKFSPTHHHHGSGSRPRRLRRAALRRALPPAGPPHRGGRPLTHTRRHSLRRRPVRGQRHLRGTPRPCLVRERERPLLRDSLSTGRAQKDWHLVKQMAQEHPAIIPCFGLHPWWVPERSPDWMDSLRQFFSETPEAAVGETGLDKGSHGKTIDFGEQVEVFERQLELAKELEKPVSVHCVRAFGDLLEILKRTGPFPAGVLLHSYLGSAEMVPGLANLGCYFSLSGFLTGLKSTKAKKMLKAIPLDRILLETDAPDAVPRLDNVSLVTVPVDTSDADIEMFQGDSTSQAATPSKESLNHPANIHIVLKYVASLLEMPEAELAEASYRNATKLFSYPGSKVHPKAETA
;
A
#
# COMPACT_ATOMS: atom_id res chain seq x y z
N HIS A 1 23.84 50.40 37.18
CA HIS A 1 25.31 50.40 37.16
C HIS A 1 25.80 49.02 36.79
N ASP A 2 26.67 49.02 35.79
CA ASP A 2 27.47 48.01 35.10
C ASP A 2 28.01 46.74 35.80
N ALA A 3 28.52 45.86 34.90
CA ALA A 3 29.56 44.83 35.04
C ALA A 3 29.14 43.44 35.58
N ARG A 4 29.08 42.36 34.77
CA ARG A 4 30.15 41.59 34.07
C ARG A 4 31.16 40.87 34.99
N GLY A 5 31.22 39.55 34.87
CA GLY A 5 32.33 38.65 35.26
C GLY A 5 32.09 37.27 34.66
N GLN A 6 32.56 36.99 33.45
CA GLN A 6 33.85 36.36 33.08
C GLN A 6 33.94 34.85 33.37
N GLN A 7 33.85 34.05 32.29
CA GLN A 7 34.39 32.69 32.16
C GLN A 7 35.79 32.75 31.53
N PRO A 8 36.68 31.79 31.85
CA PRO A 8 37.78 31.38 30.97
C PRO A 8 37.83 29.82 30.78
N PRO A 9 38.74 29.23 29.99
CA PRO A 9 38.44 28.84 28.61
C PRO A 9 38.74 27.36 28.26
N LEU A 10 38.40 27.01 27.01
CA LEU A 10 38.68 25.76 26.28
C LEU A 10 40.15 25.32 26.28
N GLU A 11 40.37 24.02 26.48
CA GLU A 11 41.60 23.31 26.08
C GLU A 11 41.31 22.29 24.97
N SER A 12 42.15 22.32 23.94
CA SER A 12 42.44 21.21 23.01
C SER A 12 43.91 20.87 23.19
N PRO A 13 44.31 19.58 23.19
CA PRO A 13 45.04 19.01 22.05
C PRO A 13 44.76 17.48 21.88
N ARG A 14 45.15 16.68 20.88
CA ARG A 14 46.23 16.70 19.87
C ARG A 14 45.92 15.58 18.85
N ARG A 15 46.41 15.78 17.62
CA ARG A 15 46.39 14.84 16.48
C ARG A 15 47.31 13.62 16.72
N LEU A 16 46.89 12.44 16.25
CA LEU A 16 47.78 11.36 15.81
C LEU A 16 47.31 10.81 14.45
N ARG A 17 48.27 10.68 13.53
CA ARG A 17 48.15 10.26 12.12
C ARG A 17 48.22 8.73 11.96
N PRO A 18 47.88 8.16 10.78
CA PRO A 18 47.43 6.77 10.63
C PRO A 18 48.58 5.77 10.42
N ARG A 19 48.36 4.52 10.84
CA ARG A 19 49.24 3.39 10.51
C ARG A 19 48.82 2.72 9.21
N LYS A 20 49.79 2.61 8.30
CA LYS A 20 49.79 1.79 7.09
C LYS A 20 49.83 0.31 7.46
N PHE A 21 49.06 -0.52 6.77
CA PHE A 21 49.38 -1.93 6.55
C PHE A 21 49.12 -2.28 5.09
N SER A 22 50.11 -2.91 4.47
CA SER A 22 50.06 -3.52 3.15
C SER A 22 50.67 -4.93 3.26
N PRO A 23 50.38 -5.82 2.31
CA PRO A 23 50.20 -7.25 2.54
C PRO A 23 51.46 -8.07 2.23
N THR A 24 51.53 -9.31 2.73
CA THR A 24 52.53 -10.30 2.32
C THR A 24 51.88 -11.58 1.79
N HIS A 25 52.27 -11.88 0.56
CA HIS A 25 52.14 -13.07 -0.26
C HIS A 25 52.20 -14.44 0.44
N HIS A 26 51.43 -15.39 -0.12
CA HIS A 26 51.96 -16.69 -0.49
C HIS A 26 51.63 -17.02 -1.95
N HIS A 27 52.62 -17.61 -2.63
CA HIS A 27 52.69 -17.92 -4.05
C HIS A 27 52.82 -19.44 -4.22
N HIS A 28 52.05 -20.01 -5.14
CA HIS A 28 52.36 -21.11 -6.08
C HIS A 28 50.99 -21.61 -6.62
N GLY A 29 50.68 -21.69 -7.91
CA GLY A 29 51.48 -21.81 -9.13
C GLY A 29 51.01 -23.05 -9.88
N SER A 30 50.12 -22.92 -10.88
CA SER A 30 50.36 -23.32 -12.29
C SER A 30 49.01 -23.18 -13.02
N GLY A 31 48.89 -22.40 -14.10
CA GLY A 31 49.22 -22.82 -15.48
C GLY A 31 47.96 -23.45 -16.11
N SER A 32 47.18 -22.78 -16.96
CA SER A 32 47.47 -22.69 -18.40
C SER A 32 46.35 -21.92 -19.14
N ARG A 33 46.75 -21.36 -20.29
CA ARG A 33 46.08 -20.37 -21.16
C ARG A 33 45.04 -20.99 -22.14
N PRO A 34 44.34 -20.19 -22.98
CA PRO A 34 42.94 -20.40 -23.37
C PRO A 34 42.75 -21.13 -24.70
N ARG A 35 41.53 -21.62 -24.96
CA ARG A 35 41.06 -21.99 -26.31
C ARG A 35 39.79 -21.25 -26.72
N ARG A 36 39.90 -20.66 -27.90
CA ARG A 36 38.90 -19.99 -28.73
C ARG A 36 37.91 -20.99 -29.37
N LEU A 37 36.77 -20.41 -29.76
CA LEU A 37 35.86 -20.77 -30.87
C LEU A 37 34.97 -22.02 -30.70
N ARG A 38 33.65 -21.80 -30.70
CA ARG A 38 32.83 -22.03 -31.91
C ARG A 38 31.47 -21.34 -31.83
N ARG A 39 31.17 -20.60 -32.91
CA ARG A 39 29.84 -20.17 -33.33
C ARG A 39 28.95 -21.39 -33.55
N ALA A 40 27.71 -21.33 -33.10
CA ALA A 40 26.61 -22.10 -33.69
C ALA A 40 25.46 -21.12 -33.96
N ALA A 41 25.26 -20.85 -35.25
CA ALA A 41 24.10 -20.16 -35.76
C ALA A 41 22.90 -21.12 -35.70
N LEU A 42 21.76 -20.65 -35.19
CA LEU A 42 20.47 -21.27 -35.47
C LEU A 42 19.59 -20.23 -36.15
N ARG A 43 19.37 -20.51 -37.44
CA ARG A 43 18.49 -19.77 -38.33
C ARG A 43 17.04 -20.04 -37.97
N ARG A 44 16.25 -18.96 -38.08
CA ARG A 44 14.80 -18.85 -38.29
C ARG A 44 14.09 -20.10 -38.81
N ALA A 45 12.93 -20.37 -38.24
CA ALA A 45 11.77 -20.91 -38.96
C ALA A 45 10.49 -20.19 -38.48
N LEU A 46 9.94 -19.35 -39.36
CA LEU A 46 8.57 -18.82 -39.30
C LEU A 46 7.60 -19.92 -39.79
N PRO A 47 6.40 -20.09 -39.21
CA PRO A 47 5.34 -20.83 -39.87
C PRO A 47 4.65 -19.96 -40.94
N PRO A 48 4.18 -20.55 -42.06
CA PRO A 48 3.69 -19.83 -43.22
C PRO A 48 2.23 -19.37 -43.07
N ALA A 49 1.94 -18.26 -43.75
CA ALA A 49 0.61 -17.74 -44.03
C ALA A 49 -0.23 -18.71 -44.88
N GLY A 50 -1.54 -18.75 -44.61
CA GLY A 50 -2.51 -19.57 -45.35
C GLY A 50 -2.86 -19.03 -46.74
N PRO A 51 -3.61 -19.79 -47.55
CA PRO A 51 -4.17 -19.31 -48.81
C PRO A 51 -5.71 -19.10 -48.78
N PRO A 52 -6.27 -18.43 -49.80
CA PRO A 52 -7.47 -17.61 -49.69
C PRO A 52 -8.70 -18.24 -50.38
N HIS A 53 -9.91 -17.67 -50.16
CA HIS A 53 -10.79 -17.20 -51.25
C HIS A 53 -12.19 -16.72 -50.81
N ARG A 54 -12.60 -15.59 -51.43
CA ARG A 54 -13.95 -15.20 -51.96
C ARG A 54 -15.09 -15.07 -50.93
N GLY A 55 -15.83 -13.97 -50.81
CA GLY A 55 -16.24 -12.97 -51.79
C GLY A 55 -17.77 -13.01 -51.91
N GLY A 56 -18.46 -11.97 -51.39
CA GLY A 56 -19.92 -11.80 -51.54
C GLY A 56 -20.48 -10.69 -50.67
N ARG A 57 -20.84 -9.55 -51.29
CA ARG A 57 -21.58 -8.43 -50.68
C ARG A 57 -23.12 -8.66 -50.79
N PRO A 58 -24.00 -7.66 -50.55
CA PRO A 58 -24.81 -7.55 -49.34
C PRO A 58 -26.31 -7.70 -49.62
N LEU A 59 -27.11 -8.16 -48.66
CA LEU A 59 -28.56 -8.01 -48.75
C LEU A 59 -29.16 -7.54 -47.43
N THR A 60 -29.75 -6.36 -47.54
CA THR A 60 -30.74 -5.74 -46.68
C THR A 60 -32.02 -6.58 -46.62
N HIS A 61 -32.50 -6.91 -45.41
CA HIS A 61 -33.90 -6.64 -45.07
C HIS A 61 -34.15 -6.77 -43.56
N THR A 62 -34.73 -5.68 -43.06
CA THR A 62 -35.50 -5.50 -41.85
C THR A 62 -36.44 -6.66 -41.49
N ARG A 63 -36.37 -7.16 -40.25
CA ARG A 63 -37.55 -7.55 -39.47
C ARG A 63 -37.29 -7.37 -37.98
N ARG A 64 -38.16 -6.59 -37.34
CA ARG A 64 -38.25 -6.35 -35.90
C ARG A 64 -38.61 -7.66 -35.19
N HIS A 65 -37.81 -8.05 -34.20
CA HIS A 65 -38.28 -8.87 -33.09
C HIS A 65 -37.75 -8.30 -31.78
N SER A 66 -38.69 -7.90 -30.93
CA SER A 66 -38.47 -7.51 -29.55
C SER A 66 -37.99 -8.73 -28.75
N LEU A 67 -36.70 -8.75 -28.41
CA LEU A 67 -36.15 -9.68 -27.43
C LEU A 67 -35.65 -8.85 -26.24
N ARG A 68 -36.37 -9.00 -25.12
CA ARG A 68 -35.97 -8.54 -23.79
C ARG A 68 -34.53 -9.00 -23.54
N ARG A 69 -33.59 -8.05 -23.47
CA ARG A 69 -32.21 -8.33 -23.08
C ARG A 69 -32.18 -8.72 -21.62
N ARG A 70 -32.00 -10.02 -21.37
CA ARG A 70 -31.54 -10.55 -20.08
C ARG A 70 -30.15 -9.96 -19.79
N PRO A 71 -29.83 -9.56 -18.54
CA PRO A 71 -28.49 -9.11 -18.22
C PRO A 71 -27.51 -10.28 -18.34
N VAL A 72 -26.44 -10.05 -19.09
CA VAL A 72 -25.33 -10.97 -19.25
C VAL A 72 -24.62 -11.07 -17.91
N ARG A 73 -24.71 -12.24 -17.27
CA ARG A 73 -23.87 -12.63 -16.14
C ARG A 73 -22.41 -12.63 -16.59
N GLY A 74 -21.63 -11.73 -16.00
CA GLY A 74 -20.19 -11.64 -16.14
C GLY A 74 -19.55 -11.21 -14.81
N GLN A 75 -19.89 -11.90 -13.72
CA GLN A 75 -19.10 -11.84 -12.49
C GLN A 75 -17.83 -12.67 -12.74
N ARG A 76 -16.73 -12.01 -13.08
CA ARG A 76 -15.38 -12.58 -13.03
C ARG A 76 -14.48 -11.56 -12.33
N HIS A 77 -13.72 -12.04 -11.34
CA HIS A 77 -12.67 -11.34 -10.58
C HIS A 77 -13.11 -10.48 -9.37
N LEU A 78 -13.61 -11.12 -8.32
CA LEU A 78 -13.80 -10.53 -6.97
C LEU A 78 -12.59 -10.73 -6.02
N ARG A 79 -11.36 -10.84 -6.55
CA ARG A 79 -10.12 -10.88 -5.72
C ARG A 79 -9.08 -9.81 -6.07
N GLY A 80 -9.34 -9.03 -7.12
CA GLY A 80 -8.60 -7.81 -7.46
C GLY A 80 -9.37 -6.55 -7.06
N THR A 81 -10.23 -6.63 -6.03
CA THR A 81 -11.04 -5.49 -5.62
C THR A 81 -10.16 -4.44 -4.92
N PRO A 82 -10.10 -3.21 -5.45
CA PRO A 82 -9.92 -2.00 -4.66
C PRO A 82 -10.35 -2.06 -3.19
N ARG A 83 -9.49 -1.60 -2.28
CA ARG A 83 -9.75 -1.57 -0.83
C ARG A 83 -10.19 -0.17 -0.34
N PRO A 84 -11.47 0.11 -0.01
CA PRO A 84 -11.95 1.41 0.52
C PRO A 84 -11.55 1.62 2.00
N CYS A 85 -11.31 2.83 2.53
CA CYS A 85 -12.36 3.73 3.04
C CYS A 85 -11.77 4.79 4.00
N LEU A 86 -12.19 6.07 3.90
CA LEU A 86 -12.07 7.10 4.95
C LEU A 86 -13.50 7.55 5.35
N VAL A 87 -13.75 7.81 6.65
CA VAL A 87 -15.09 8.22 7.13
C VAL A 87 -15.10 9.61 7.74
N ARG A 88 -16.17 10.35 7.43
CA ARG A 88 -16.76 11.36 8.31
C ARG A 88 -18.13 10.86 8.77
N GLU A 89 -18.40 10.87 10.06
CA GLU A 89 -19.73 10.65 10.60
C GLU A 89 -20.39 11.98 10.94
N ARG A 90 -21.55 12.26 10.33
CA ARG A 90 -22.62 13.05 10.92
C ARG A 90 -23.92 12.62 10.22
N GLU A 91 -24.63 11.71 10.89
CA GLU A 91 -26.06 11.39 10.72
C GLU A 91 -26.55 10.61 9.48
N ARG A 92 -25.68 10.22 8.52
CA ARG A 92 -25.99 9.17 7.53
C ARG A 92 -24.73 8.36 7.19
N PRO A 93 -24.81 7.02 7.01
CA PRO A 93 -23.65 6.20 6.67
C PRO A 93 -23.29 6.42 5.20
N LEU A 94 -22.52 7.47 4.92
CA LEU A 94 -21.92 7.69 3.61
C LEU A 94 -20.44 7.95 3.84
N LEU A 95 -19.63 6.93 3.54
CA LEU A 95 -18.20 7.12 3.26
C LEU A 95 -18.09 8.26 2.25
N ARG A 96 -17.46 9.38 2.64
CA ARG A 96 -17.35 10.55 1.75
C ARG A 96 -16.23 10.38 0.74
N ASP A 97 -15.09 9.87 1.20
CA ASP A 97 -13.90 9.64 0.40
C ASP A 97 -13.30 8.28 0.76
N SER A 98 -12.75 7.54 -0.19
CA SER A 98 -12.17 6.20 0.03
C SER A 98 -10.89 6.06 -0.76
N LEU A 99 -9.82 5.57 -0.12
CA LEU A 99 -8.64 5.16 -0.85
C LEU A 99 -8.92 3.84 -1.57
N SER A 100 -8.22 3.53 -2.67
CA SER A 100 -8.27 2.21 -3.29
C SER A 100 -6.90 1.85 -3.83
N THR A 101 -6.29 0.79 -3.32
CA THR A 101 -4.93 0.42 -3.69
C THR A 101 -4.85 -0.57 -4.84
N GLY A 102 -4.12 -0.19 -5.88
CA GLY A 102 -3.54 -1.11 -6.85
C GLY A 102 -2.21 -1.59 -6.32
N ARG A 103 -2.05 -2.91 -6.21
CA ARG A 103 -0.91 -3.57 -5.56
C ARG A 103 0.05 -4.20 -6.56
N ALA A 104 -0.39 -4.40 -7.80
CA ALA A 104 0.37 -5.03 -8.86
C ALA A 104 0.02 -4.41 -10.22
N GLN A 105 0.93 -4.43 -11.18
CA GLN A 105 0.68 -3.87 -12.52
C GLN A 105 -0.62 -4.35 -13.16
N LYS A 106 -1.00 -5.61 -12.91
CA LYS A 106 -2.22 -6.22 -13.43
C LYS A 106 -3.51 -5.66 -12.84
N ASP A 107 -3.50 -4.95 -11.71
CA ASP A 107 -4.72 -4.44 -11.06
C ASP A 107 -4.92 -2.91 -11.18
N TRP A 108 -3.89 -2.15 -11.59
CA TRP A 108 -3.97 -0.69 -11.67
C TRP A 108 -5.10 -0.19 -12.57
N HIS A 109 -5.37 -0.87 -13.70
CA HIS A 109 -6.46 -0.49 -14.60
C HIS A 109 -7.85 -0.65 -13.97
N LEU A 110 -8.05 -1.65 -13.09
CA LEU A 110 -9.31 -1.87 -12.37
C LEU A 110 -9.53 -0.76 -11.34
N VAL A 111 -8.47 -0.40 -10.61
CA VAL A 111 -8.49 0.70 -9.64
C VAL A 111 -8.77 2.04 -10.33
N LYS A 112 -8.14 2.29 -11.48
CA LYS A 112 -8.39 3.46 -12.32
C LYS A 112 -9.86 3.53 -12.76
N GLN A 113 -10.38 2.44 -13.33
CA GLN A 113 -11.77 2.37 -13.78
C GLN A 113 -12.75 2.64 -12.63
N MET A 114 -12.54 1.99 -11.48
CA MET A 114 -13.42 2.17 -10.34
C MET A 114 -13.36 3.60 -9.77
N ALA A 115 -12.20 4.25 -9.78
CA ALA A 115 -12.10 5.67 -9.43
C ALA A 115 -12.82 6.60 -10.41
N GLN A 116 -12.93 6.22 -11.70
CA GLN A 116 -13.72 6.96 -12.69
C GLN A 116 -15.23 6.77 -12.47
N GLU A 117 -15.66 5.57 -12.09
CA GLU A 117 -17.07 5.23 -11.82
C GLU A 117 -17.56 5.80 -10.48
N HIS A 118 -16.67 5.95 -9.51
CA HIS A 118 -16.99 6.39 -8.15
C HIS A 118 -16.18 7.63 -7.76
N PRO A 119 -16.77 8.84 -7.83
CA PRO A 119 -16.07 10.09 -7.51
C PRO A 119 -15.47 10.15 -6.10
N ALA A 120 -16.09 9.48 -5.12
CA ALA A 120 -15.59 9.36 -3.75
C ALA A 120 -14.26 8.59 -3.65
N ILE A 121 -13.82 7.88 -4.69
CA ILE A 121 -12.63 7.04 -4.60
C ILE A 121 -11.38 7.78 -5.08
N ILE A 122 -10.36 7.83 -4.24
CA ILE A 122 -9.01 8.25 -4.57
C ILE A 122 -8.21 6.99 -4.96
N PRO A 123 -7.78 6.86 -6.23
CA PRO A 123 -6.98 5.72 -6.64
C PRO A 123 -5.56 5.82 -6.07
N CYS A 124 -4.99 4.66 -5.76
CA CYS A 124 -3.58 4.51 -5.38
C CYS A 124 -2.92 3.53 -6.34
N PHE A 125 -1.76 3.88 -6.89
CA PHE A 125 -0.96 2.98 -7.71
C PHE A 125 0.42 2.74 -7.11
N GLY A 126 0.78 1.47 -6.99
CA GLY A 126 2.07 1.04 -6.51
C GLY A 126 2.29 -0.45 -6.73
N LEU A 127 3.53 -0.86 -6.49
CA LEU A 127 3.95 -2.25 -6.50
C LEU A 127 4.20 -2.67 -5.05
N HIS A 128 3.27 -3.48 -4.52
CA HIS A 128 3.31 -4.01 -3.17
C HIS A 128 4.43 -5.06 -3.03
N PRO A 129 5.10 -5.21 -1.86
CA PRO A 129 6.23 -6.12 -1.68
C PRO A 129 5.96 -7.55 -2.13
N TRP A 130 4.72 -8.04 -1.99
CA TRP A 130 4.31 -9.38 -2.42
C TRP A 130 4.39 -9.62 -3.93
N TRP A 131 4.21 -8.56 -4.73
CA TRP A 131 4.15 -8.66 -6.19
C TRP A 131 5.46 -8.21 -6.86
N VAL A 132 6.49 -7.90 -6.06
CA VAL A 132 7.83 -7.55 -6.55
C VAL A 132 8.38 -8.58 -7.54
N PRO A 133 8.25 -9.91 -7.32
CA PRO A 133 8.75 -10.91 -8.28
C PRO A 133 8.02 -10.91 -9.63
N GLU A 134 6.79 -10.40 -9.70
CA GLU A 134 5.97 -10.37 -10.93
C GLU A 134 6.16 -9.08 -11.74
N ARG A 135 7.05 -8.18 -11.32
CA ARG A 135 7.30 -6.91 -12.03
C ARG A 135 7.90 -7.17 -13.40
N SER A 136 7.40 -6.46 -14.40
CA SER A 136 8.02 -6.44 -15.73
C SER A 136 9.29 -5.57 -15.71
N PRO A 137 10.20 -5.70 -16.68
CA PRO A 137 11.39 -4.84 -16.75
C PRO A 137 11.08 -3.33 -16.84
N ASP A 138 9.93 -2.97 -17.39
CA ASP A 138 9.44 -1.61 -17.65
C ASP A 138 8.38 -1.13 -16.63
N TRP A 139 8.29 -1.78 -15.46
CA TRP A 139 7.23 -1.52 -14.48
C TRP A 139 7.19 -0.07 -13.97
N MET A 140 8.35 0.58 -13.87
CA MET A 140 8.43 1.99 -13.47
C MET A 140 7.86 2.93 -14.54
N ASP A 141 8.10 2.64 -15.81
CA ASP A 141 7.58 3.44 -16.92
C ASP A 141 6.05 3.28 -17.00
N SER A 142 5.57 2.04 -16.83
CA SER A 142 4.14 1.75 -16.72
C SER A 142 3.51 2.52 -15.54
N LEU A 143 4.13 2.50 -14.36
CA LEU A 143 3.63 3.22 -13.19
C LEU A 143 3.55 4.74 -13.44
N ARG A 144 4.59 5.33 -14.05
CA ARG A 144 4.61 6.76 -14.43
C ARG A 144 3.51 7.10 -15.43
N GLN A 145 3.25 6.24 -16.41
CA GLN A 145 2.16 6.41 -17.35
C GLN A 145 0.80 6.47 -16.63
N PHE A 146 0.55 5.57 -15.67
CA PHE A 146 -0.69 5.58 -14.88
C PHE A 146 -0.90 6.89 -14.11
N PHE A 147 0.16 7.47 -13.54
CA PHE A 147 0.08 8.78 -12.88
C PHE A 147 -0.15 9.93 -13.86
N SER A 148 0.43 9.87 -15.06
CA SER A 148 0.16 10.86 -16.11
C SER A 148 -1.30 10.83 -16.57
N GLU A 149 -1.90 9.64 -16.63
CA GLU A 149 -3.29 9.46 -17.06
C GLU A 149 -4.31 9.66 -15.91
N THR A 150 -3.84 9.65 -14.67
CA THR A 150 -4.67 9.73 -13.45
C THR A 150 -4.02 10.68 -12.43
N PRO A 151 -3.99 12.00 -12.69
CA PRO A 151 -3.30 12.96 -11.83
C PRO A 151 -3.84 13.02 -10.40
N GLU A 152 -5.06 12.53 -10.16
CA GLU A 152 -5.69 12.46 -8.84
C GLU A 152 -5.23 11.27 -7.98
N ALA A 153 -4.40 10.38 -8.52
CA ALA A 153 -3.93 9.21 -7.78
C ALA A 153 -2.87 9.56 -6.74
N ALA A 154 -2.81 8.77 -5.66
CA ALA A 154 -1.70 8.76 -4.68
C ALA A 154 -0.75 7.57 -4.94
N VAL A 155 0.43 7.59 -4.31
CA VAL A 155 1.42 6.51 -4.46
C VAL A 155 1.12 5.38 -3.48
N GLY A 156 1.22 4.14 -3.95
CA GLY A 156 1.06 2.94 -3.13
C GLY A 156 -0.05 2.01 -3.64
N GLU A 157 -0.22 0.83 -3.08
CA GLU A 157 0.47 0.35 -1.89
C GLU A 157 1.89 -0.14 -2.22
N THR A 158 2.88 0.28 -1.43
CA THR A 158 4.29 -0.14 -1.53
C THR A 158 4.85 -0.34 -0.13
N GLY A 159 6.02 -0.95 0.04
CA GLY A 159 6.63 -1.07 1.36
C GLY A 159 7.38 -2.38 1.59
N LEU A 160 7.34 -2.86 2.84
CA LEU A 160 8.23 -3.91 3.33
C LEU A 160 7.45 -4.97 4.11
N ASP A 161 7.68 -6.24 3.81
CA ASP A 161 7.02 -7.36 4.47
C ASP A 161 8.04 -8.47 4.80
N LYS A 162 8.27 -8.67 6.11
CA LYS A 162 9.02 -9.81 6.69
C LYS A 162 8.08 -10.84 7.36
N GLY A 163 6.78 -10.76 7.05
CA GLY A 163 5.73 -11.69 7.45
C GLY A 163 5.82 -13.03 6.73
N SER A 164 4.76 -13.85 6.85
CA SER A 164 4.73 -15.21 6.31
C SER A 164 4.86 -15.27 4.80
N HIS A 165 4.22 -14.34 4.08
CA HIS A 165 4.31 -14.24 2.64
C HIS A 165 5.54 -13.44 2.21
N GLY A 166 5.77 -12.25 2.79
CA GLY A 166 6.89 -11.41 2.38
C GLY A 166 8.28 -12.05 2.57
N LYS A 167 8.45 -12.94 3.56
CA LYS A 167 9.73 -13.66 3.76
C LYS A 167 10.14 -14.59 2.62
N THR A 168 9.23 -14.93 1.69
CA THR A 168 9.56 -15.76 0.51
C THR A 168 10.17 -14.94 -0.63
N ILE A 169 10.17 -13.62 -0.50
CA ILE A 169 10.66 -12.66 -1.49
C ILE A 169 11.96 -12.06 -0.96
N ASP A 170 12.94 -11.87 -1.85
CA ASP A 170 14.21 -11.26 -1.48
C ASP A 170 13.97 -9.86 -0.87
N PHE A 171 14.44 -9.67 0.36
CA PHE A 171 14.20 -8.43 1.08
C PHE A 171 14.95 -7.24 0.45
N GLY A 172 16.10 -7.48 -0.19
CA GLY A 172 16.82 -6.47 -0.94
C GLY A 172 15.99 -5.96 -2.12
N GLU A 173 15.31 -6.85 -2.85
CA GLU A 173 14.39 -6.46 -3.93
C GLU A 173 13.19 -5.66 -3.41
N GLN A 174 12.62 -6.04 -2.25
CA GLN A 174 11.54 -5.26 -1.63
C GLN A 174 12.02 -3.83 -1.31
N VAL A 175 13.21 -3.69 -0.71
CA VAL A 175 13.80 -2.39 -0.38
C VAL A 175 14.06 -1.57 -1.64
N GLU A 176 14.66 -2.15 -2.69
CA GLU A 176 14.93 -1.43 -3.95
C GLU A 176 13.65 -0.90 -4.58
N VAL A 177 12.62 -1.74 -4.70
CA VAL A 177 11.33 -1.35 -5.28
C VAL A 177 10.61 -0.31 -4.43
N PHE A 178 10.69 -0.42 -3.11
CA PHE A 178 10.11 0.55 -2.19
C PHE A 178 10.79 1.91 -2.32
N GLU A 179 12.13 1.96 -2.32
CA GLU A 179 12.88 3.22 -2.46
C GLU A 179 12.60 3.92 -3.78
N ARG A 180 12.52 3.18 -4.91
CA ARG A 180 12.15 3.78 -6.22
C ARG A 180 10.75 4.42 -6.20
N GLN A 181 9.79 3.84 -5.48
CA GLN A 181 8.45 4.40 -5.36
C GLN A 181 8.39 5.57 -4.37
N LEU A 182 9.25 5.60 -3.34
CA LEU A 182 9.43 6.77 -2.48
C LEU A 182 10.00 7.97 -3.26
N GLU A 183 10.98 7.73 -4.13
CA GLU A 183 11.50 8.77 -5.03
C GLU A 183 10.42 9.28 -5.98
N LEU A 184 9.63 8.38 -6.59
CA LEU A 184 8.50 8.77 -7.41
C LEU A 184 7.47 9.62 -6.64
N ALA A 185 7.16 9.27 -5.39
CA ALA A 185 6.23 10.04 -4.57
C ALA A 185 6.74 11.47 -4.30
N LYS A 186 8.04 11.64 -4.10
CA LYS A 186 8.66 12.96 -3.96
C LYS A 186 8.61 13.74 -5.26
N GLU A 187 8.97 13.13 -6.39
CA GLU A 187 8.93 13.75 -7.72
C GLU A 187 7.51 14.25 -8.07
N LEU A 188 6.48 13.50 -7.67
CA LEU A 188 5.09 13.85 -7.94
C LEU A 188 4.44 14.72 -6.85
N GLU A 189 5.16 15.01 -5.76
CA GLU A 189 4.64 15.71 -4.58
C GLU A 189 3.36 15.07 -4.00
N LYS A 190 3.31 13.74 -3.98
CA LYS A 190 2.16 12.94 -3.57
C LYS A 190 2.41 12.17 -2.27
N PRO A 191 1.37 11.94 -1.44
CA PRO A 191 1.49 11.05 -0.30
C PRO A 191 1.75 9.61 -0.78
N VAL A 192 2.39 8.83 0.09
CA VAL A 192 2.63 7.40 -0.15
C VAL A 192 1.92 6.54 0.90
N SER A 193 1.14 5.56 0.44
CA SER A 193 0.55 4.51 1.27
C SER A 193 1.51 3.34 1.40
N VAL A 194 1.96 3.09 2.62
CA VAL A 194 3.03 2.16 2.96
C VAL A 194 2.50 0.96 3.73
N HIS A 195 2.71 -0.22 3.17
CA HIS A 195 2.61 -1.51 3.84
C HIS A 195 3.85 -1.78 4.68
N CYS A 196 3.68 -2.18 5.93
CA CYS A 196 4.82 -2.61 6.74
C CYS A 196 4.46 -3.73 7.71
N VAL A 197 5.05 -4.91 7.50
CA VAL A 197 4.88 -6.07 8.39
C VAL A 197 6.23 -6.55 8.88
N ARG A 198 6.44 -6.50 10.20
CA ARG A 198 7.67 -6.96 10.90
C ARG A 198 8.97 -6.29 10.39
N ALA A 199 8.87 -5.13 9.75
CA ALA A 199 9.99 -4.40 9.15
C ALA A 199 10.01 -2.91 9.55
N PHE A 200 9.37 -2.53 10.66
CA PHE A 200 9.25 -1.12 11.07
C PHE A 200 10.61 -0.44 11.37
N GLY A 201 11.60 -1.21 11.85
CA GLY A 201 12.96 -0.70 12.06
C GLY A 201 13.63 -0.34 10.73
N ASP A 202 13.56 -1.24 9.75
CA ASP A 202 14.08 -1.00 8.40
C ASP A 202 13.35 0.18 7.73
N LEU A 203 12.01 0.23 7.86
CA LEU A 203 11.19 1.33 7.37
C LEU A 203 11.65 2.66 7.96
N LEU A 204 11.85 2.74 9.28
CA LEU A 204 12.28 3.97 9.93
C LEU A 204 13.63 4.45 9.38
N GLU A 205 14.60 3.56 9.20
CA GLU A 205 15.92 3.93 8.68
C GLU A 205 15.87 4.33 7.20
N ILE A 206 15.05 3.65 6.39
CA ILE A 206 14.81 4.05 4.99
C ILE A 206 14.20 5.44 4.94
N LEU A 207 13.11 5.70 5.68
CA LEU A 207 12.43 7.00 5.66
C LEU A 207 13.34 8.15 6.16
N LYS A 208 14.22 7.90 7.14
CA LYS A 208 15.22 8.89 7.58
C LYS A 208 16.21 9.23 6.47
N ARG A 209 16.66 8.23 5.70
CA ARG A 209 17.66 8.40 4.64
C ARG A 209 17.07 9.04 3.37
N THR A 210 15.84 8.67 3.02
CA THR A 210 15.23 9.06 1.73
C THR A 210 14.27 10.25 1.83
N GLY A 211 13.87 10.65 3.04
CA GLY A 211 13.05 11.84 3.26
C GLY A 211 13.76 13.16 2.91
N PRO A 212 13.06 14.30 3.07
CA PRO A 212 11.74 14.45 3.69
C PRO A 212 10.56 14.06 2.77
N PHE A 213 9.40 13.79 3.37
CA PHE A 213 8.14 13.48 2.68
C PHE A 213 7.07 14.52 3.03
N PRO A 214 7.13 15.74 2.46
CA PRO A 214 6.22 16.84 2.84
C PRO A 214 4.75 16.54 2.54
N ALA A 215 4.46 15.75 1.50
CA ALA A 215 3.11 15.29 1.18
C ALA A 215 2.57 14.23 2.17
N GLY A 216 3.43 13.66 3.03
CA GLY A 216 3.07 12.70 4.06
C GLY A 216 3.22 11.24 3.66
N VAL A 217 3.26 10.38 4.68
CA VAL A 217 3.37 8.92 4.54
C VAL A 217 2.24 8.28 5.33
N LEU A 218 1.35 7.52 4.69
CA LEU A 218 0.34 6.74 5.39
C LEU A 218 0.90 5.35 5.72
N LEU A 219 1.08 5.03 6.99
CA LEU A 219 1.33 3.66 7.42
C LEU A 219 -0.01 2.93 7.49
N HIS A 220 -0.30 2.17 6.43
CA HIS A 220 -1.51 1.37 6.32
C HIS A 220 -1.50 0.25 7.36
N SER A 221 -2.65 0.02 7.98
CA SER A 221 -2.93 -1.00 8.98
C SER A 221 -1.82 -1.15 10.03
N TYR A 222 -1.48 -0.05 10.70
CA TYR A 222 -0.37 0.01 11.62
C TYR A 222 -0.57 -0.90 12.84
N LEU A 223 0.31 -1.90 12.97
CA LEU A 223 0.37 -2.85 14.09
C LEU A 223 1.76 -2.87 14.75
N GLY A 224 2.55 -1.82 14.53
CA GLY A 224 3.88 -1.64 15.10
C GLY A 224 3.86 -1.43 16.62
N SER A 225 5.02 -1.21 17.21
CA SER A 225 5.12 -0.96 18.65
C SER A 225 4.87 0.52 18.98
N ALA A 226 4.50 0.81 20.23
CA ALA A 226 4.30 2.19 20.68
C ALA A 226 5.61 3.00 20.61
N GLU A 227 6.74 2.34 20.79
CA GLU A 227 8.08 2.94 20.81
C GLU A 227 8.52 3.46 19.43
N MET A 228 8.00 2.88 18.35
CA MET A 228 8.30 3.33 16.97
C MET A 228 7.54 4.59 16.58
N VAL A 229 6.39 4.86 17.23
CA VAL A 229 5.46 5.91 16.82
C VAL A 229 6.10 7.30 16.83
N PRO A 230 6.83 7.75 17.87
CA PRO A 230 7.41 9.10 17.86
C PRO A 230 8.40 9.31 16.71
N GLY A 231 9.25 8.31 16.43
CA GLY A 231 10.23 8.37 15.33
C GLY A 231 9.55 8.48 13.96
N LEU A 232 8.50 7.69 13.75
CA LEU A 232 7.73 7.70 12.50
C LEU A 232 6.91 8.99 12.36
N ALA A 233 6.25 9.45 13.43
CA ALA A 233 5.46 10.67 13.43
C ALA A 233 6.32 11.92 13.12
N ASN A 234 7.55 11.98 13.64
CA ASN A 234 8.51 13.03 13.36
C ASN A 234 8.94 13.09 11.88
N LEU A 235 8.82 11.98 11.14
CA LEU A 235 9.08 11.90 9.70
C LEU A 235 7.85 12.20 8.85
N GLY A 236 6.75 12.66 9.46
CA GLY A 236 5.52 13.01 8.77
C GLY A 236 4.57 11.83 8.54
N CYS A 237 4.78 10.70 9.22
CA CYS A 237 3.89 9.55 9.11
C CYS A 237 2.53 9.79 9.76
N TYR A 238 1.51 9.27 9.11
CA TYR A 238 0.16 9.06 9.56
C TYR A 238 -0.05 7.55 9.81
N PHE A 239 -0.99 7.20 10.68
CA PHE A 239 -1.19 5.82 11.14
C PHE A 239 -2.64 5.42 10.91
N SER A 240 -2.87 4.53 9.94
CA SER A 240 -4.19 3.97 9.69
C SER A 240 -4.42 2.74 10.56
N LEU A 241 -5.65 2.56 11.05
CA LEU A 241 -6.02 1.47 11.94
C LEU A 241 -7.18 0.68 11.33
N SER A 242 -6.97 -0.63 11.16
CA SER A 242 -7.93 -1.56 10.56
C SER A 242 -8.53 -2.51 11.61
N GLY A 243 -9.43 -3.40 11.16
CA GLY A 243 -9.98 -4.45 12.02
C GLY A 243 -8.93 -5.45 12.53
N PHE A 244 -7.73 -5.55 11.93
CA PHE A 244 -6.64 -6.37 12.48
C PHE A 244 -6.20 -5.92 13.88
N LEU A 245 -6.43 -4.66 14.25
CA LEU A 245 -6.16 -4.14 15.59
C LEU A 245 -6.88 -4.95 16.68
N THR A 246 -8.07 -5.49 16.37
CA THR A 246 -8.87 -6.31 17.30
C THR A 246 -8.21 -7.64 17.66
N GLY A 247 -7.23 -8.10 16.86
CA GLY A 247 -6.42 -9.28 17.16
C GLY A 247 -5.23 -9.01 18.10
N LEU A 248 -4.91 -7.75 18.40
CA LEU A 248 -3.86 -7.40 19.36
C LEU A 248 -4.37 -7.51 20.79
N LYS A 249 -3.48 -7.88 21.72
CA LYS A 249 -3.76 -7.75 23.16
C LYS A 249 -4.16 -6.30 23.47
N SER A 250 -5.28 -6.12 24.15
CA SER A 250 -5.86 -4.79 24.44
C SER A 250 -4.87 -3.83 25.10
N THR A 251 -4.03 -4.32 26.02
CA THR A 251 -2.97 -3.53 26.67
C THR A 251 -1.92 -3.02 25.68
N LYS A 252 -1.50 -3.84 24.71
CA LYS A 252 -0.57 -3.46 23.65
C LYS A 252 -1.21 -2.47 22.69
N ALA A 253 -2.44 -2.74 22.25
CA ALA A 253 -3.21 -1.85 21.37
C ALA A 253 -3.39 -0.47 22.02
N LYS A 254 -3.85 -0.43 23.28
CA LYS A 254 -4.04 0.83 24.04
C LYS A 254 -2.73 1.62 24.17
N LYS A 255 -1.61 0.95 24.49
CA LYS A 255 -0.29 1.61 24.58
C LYS A 255 0.14 2.21 23.24
N MET A 256 -0.04 1.46 22.15
CA MET A 256 0.28 1.91 20.79
C MET A 256 -0.58 3.12 20.40
N LEU A 257 -1.89 3.04 20.59
CA LEU A 257 -2.83 4.11 20.25
C LEU A 257 -2.53 5.40 21.01
N LYS A 258 -2.27 5.32 22.32
CA LYS A 258 -1.92 6.49 23.15
C LYS A 258 -0.60 7.15 22.74
N ALA A 259 0.27 6.46 22.01
CA ALA A 259 1.50 7.05 21.47
C ALA A 259 1.29 7.79 20.14
N ILE A 260 0.19 7.53 19.43
CA ILE A 260 -0.10 8.17 18.13
C ILE A 260 -0.68 9.56 18.38
N PRO A 261 -0.08 10.64 17.81
CA PRO A 261 -0.67 11.97 17.87
C PRO A 261 -2.06 11.99 17.23
N LEU A 262 -3.04 12.63 17.87
CA LEU A 262 -4.43 12.66 17.38
C LEU A 262 -4.54 13.28 15.97
N ASP A 263 -3.66 14.20 15.59
CA ASP A 263 -3.58 14.80 14.25
C ASP A 263 -2.92 13.88 13.20
N ARG A 264 -2.62 12.63 13.56
CA ARG A 264 -1.99 11.60 12.71
C ARG A 264 -2.75 10.27 12.65
N ILE A 265 -3.86 10.12 13.39
CA ILE A 265 -4.69 8.91 13.37
C ILE A 265 -5.63 8.91 12.16
N LEU A 266 -5.70 7.79 11.45
CA LEU A 266 -6.74 7.49 10.46
C LEU A 266 -7.37 6.12 10.78
N LEU A 267 -8.58 5.91 10.25
CA LEU A 267 -9.32 4.65 10.35
C LEU A 267 -9.54 4.08 8.95
N GLU A 268 -9.52 2.76 8.85
CA GLU A 268 -9.81 2.02 7.62
C GLU A 268 -10.48 0.67 7.94
N THR A 269 -11.02 -0.01 6.92
CA THR A 269 -11.52 -1.38 7.09
C THR A 269 -10.52 -2.43 6.66
N ASP A 270 -9.65 -2.11 5.70
CA ASP A 270 -8.85 -3.07 4.94
C ASP A 270 -9.70 -4.21 4.32
N ALA A 271 -10.96 -3.90 3.98
CA ALA A 271 -11.85 -4.85 3.31
C ALA A 271 -11.29 -5.22 1.93
N PRO A 272 -11.36 -6.50 1.50
CA PRO A 272 -12.18 -7.58 2.07
C PRO A 272 -11.53 -8.36 3.24
N ASP A 273 -10.31 -8.00 3.63
CA ASP A 273 -9.56 -8.63 4.72
C ASP A 273 -9.92 -7.97 6.08
N ALA A 274 -9.13 -8.23 7.13
CA ALA A 274 -9.22 -7.55 8.42
C ALA A 274 -10.62 -7.53 9.08
N VAL A 275 -11.42 -8.59 8.94
CA VAL A 275 -12.72 -8.71 9.62
C VAL A 275 -12.53 -8.46 11.13
N PRO A 276 -13.19 -7.44 11.72
CA PRO A 276 -13.08 -7.17 13.15
C PRO A 276 -13.52 -8.38 14.00
N ARG A 277 -12.68 -8.79 14.95
CA ARG A 277 -12.92 -9.92 15.86
C ARG A 277 -13.37 -9.42 17.22
N LEU A 278 -14.63 -8.99 17.31
CA LEU A 278 -15.24 -8.47 18.53
C LEU A 278 -16.51 -9.26 18.88
N ASP A 279 -16.70 -9.56 20.15
CA ASP A 279 -17.90 -10.22 20.63
C ASP A 279 -19.11 -9.28 20.52
N ASN A 280 -20.27 -9.83 20.16
CA ASN A 280 -21.57 -9.13 20.11
C ASN A 280 -21.65 -7.93 19.15
N VAL A 281 -20.91 -7.94 18.05
CA VAL A 281 -21.01 -6.92 16.99
C VAL A 281 -21.73 -7.46 15.76
N SER A 282 -22.70 -6.69 15.24
CA SER A 282 -23.35 -6.99 13.96
C SER A 282 -22.46 -6.56 12.79
N LEU A 283 -21.75 -7.53 12.20
CA LEU A 283 -20.90 -7.32 11.03
C LEU A 283 -21.72 -7.35 9.74
N VAL A 284 -21.40 -6.45 8.80
CA VAL A 284 -21.80 -6.59 7.40
C VAL A 284 -20.73 -7.43 6.71
N THR A 285 -21.08 -8.62 6.23
CA THR A 285 -20.14 -9.49 5.52
C THR A 285 -20.67 -9.85 4.15
N VAL A 286 -19.76 -10.06 3.19
CA VAL A 286 -20.11 -10.50 1.84
C VAL A 286 -19.93 -12.02 1.77
N PRO A 287 -20.96 -12.79 1.43
CA PRO A 287 -20.83 -14.23 1.27
C PRO A 287 -19.90 -14.55 0.09
N VAL A 288 -19.01 -15.52 0.27
CA VAL A 288 -18.17 -16.05 -0.81
C VAL A 288 -18.96 -17.09 -1.58
N ASP A 289 -19.31 -16.83 -2.84
CA ASP A 289 -19.84 -17.84 -3.75
C ASP A 289 -18.71 -18.85 -4.08
N THR A 290 -18.73 -20.02 -3.45
CA THR A 290 -17.70 -21.06 -3.63
C THR A 290 -17.87 -21.88 -4.91
N SER A 291 -18.47 -21.32 -5.97
CA SER A 291 -18.75 -22.07 -7.21
C SER A 291 -17.58 -22.13 -8.20
N ASP A 292 -16.50 -21.38 -7.97
CA ASP A 292 -15.27 -21.47 -8.77
C ASP A 292 -14.10 -21.82 -7.85
N ALA A 293 -13.67 -23.09 -7.93
CA ALA A 293 -12.54 -23.63 -7.21
C ALA A 293 -11.23 -23.11 -7.82
N ASP A 294 -10.64 -22.10 -7.17
CA ASP A 294 -9.21 -21.76 -7.19
C ASP A 294 -8.92 -20.78 -6.03
N ILE A 295 -9.28 -21.19 -4.81
CA ILE A 295 -9.05 -20.41 -3.59
C ILE A 295 -7.97 -21.10 -2.76
N GLU A 296 -6.72 -20.66 -2.90
CA GLU A 296 -5.70 -20.89 -1.88
C GLU A 296 -5.99 -19.96 -0.69
N MET A 297 -6.46 -20.55 0.41
CA MET A 297 -6.81 -19.83 1.65
C MET A 297 -5.55 -19.46 2.45
N PHE A 298 -5.54 -18.21 2.92
CA PHE A 298 -4.53 -17.62 3.79
C PHE A 298 -4.74 -18.11 5.24
N GLN A 299 -4.09 -19.19 5.65
CA GLN A 299 -4.11 -19.63 7.05
C GLN A 299 -2.98 -18.95 7.84
N GLY A 300 -3.36 -17.91 8.60
CA GLY A 300 -2.53 -17.38 9.67
C GLY A 300 -2.49 -18.37 10.83
N ASP A 301 -1.29 -18.85 11.15
CA ASP A 301 -1.07 -19.79 12.24
C ASP A 301 -1.36 -19.13 13.60
N SER A 302 -2.34 -19.66 14.33
CA SER A 302 -2.66 -19.25 15.71
C SER A 302 -3.28 -20.42 16.46
N THR A 303 -2.44 -21.08 17.24
CA THR A 303 -2.82 -22.05 18.27
C THR A 303 -3.47 -21.34 19.45
N SER A 304 -4.80 -21.18 19.41
CA SER A 304 -5.64 -21.08 20.61
C SER A 304 -7.10 -21.28 20.23
N GLN A 305 -7.72 -22.33 20.74
CA GLN A 305 -9.13 -22.66 20.53
C GLN A 305 -10.03 -21.58 21.16
N ALA A 306 -10.58 -20.71 20.33
CA ALA A 306 -11.79 -19.94 20.59
C ALA A 306 -12.58 -19.88 19.28
N ALA A 307 -13.91 -20.02 19.39
CA ALA A 307 -14.89 -20.24 18.32
C ALA A 307 -14.45 -19.82 16.90
N THR A 308 -14.24 -20.83 16.04
CA THR A 308 -13.97 -20.65 14.62
C THR A 308 -15.18 -20.01 13.91
N PRO A 309 -15.02 -18.88 13.20
CA PRO A 309 -16.07 -18.41 12.31
C PRO A 309 -16.26 -19.45 11.20
N SER A 310 -17.49 -19.90 11.01
CA SER A 310 -17.88 -20.80 9.93
C SER A 310 -17.65 -20.13 8.57
N LYS A 311 -17.13 -20.88 7.59
CA LYS A 311 -17.01 -20.60 6.14
C LYS A 311 -16.93 -19.10 5.75
N GLU A 312 -15.69 -18.67 5.54
CA GLU A 312 -15.19 -17.32 5.19
C GLU A 312 -16.23 -16.37 4.59
N SER A 313 -16.60 -15.35 5.38
CA SER A 313 -17.32 -14.19 4.90
C SER A 313 -16.35 -13.01 4.81
N LEU A 314 -16.37 -12.28 3.69
CA LEU A 314 -15.45 -11.16 3.45
C LEU A 314 -15.87 -9.94 4.28
N ASN A 315 -14.88 -9.17 4.73
CA ASN A 315 -15.15 -7.89 5.37
C ASN A 315 -15.77 -6.89 4.37
N HIS A 316 -16.43 -5.87 4.89
CA HIS A 316 -17.10 -4.86 4.09
C HIS A 316 -16.71 -3.45 4.53
N PRO A 317 -16.56 -2.46 3.61
CA PRO A 317 -16.27 -1.07 3.95
C PRO A 317 -17.22 -0.44 4.97
N ALA A 318 -18.47 -0.90 5.03
CA ALA A 318 -19.45 -0.45 6.00
C ALA A 318 -19.04 -0.76 7.45
N ASN A 319 -18.16 -1.73 7.70
CA ASN A 319 -17.70 -2.11 9.05
C ASN A 319 -16.72 -1.10 9.69
N ILE A 320 -16.39 0.01 9.01
CA ILE A 320 -15.52 1.04 9.57
C ILE A 320 -16.04 1.64 10.90
N HIS A 321 -17.36 1.71 11.09
CA HIS A 321 -17.95 2.16 12.36
C HIS A 321 -17.59 1.24 13.54
N ILE A 322 -17.30 -0.04 13.28
CA ILE A 322 -16.86 -1.00 14.29
C ILE A 322 -15.41 -0.70 14.69
N VAL A 323 -14.56 -0.40 13.71
CA VAL A 323 -13.18 0.04 13.95
C VAL A 323 -13.16 1.35 14.74
N LEU A 324 -14.01 2.32 14.36
CA LEU A 324 -14.19 3.59 15.07
C LEU A 324 -14.54 3.36 16.55
N LYS A 325 -15.60 2.58 16.82
CA LYS A 325 -16.04 2.24 18.19
C LYS A 325 -14.92 1.62 19.01
N TYR A 326 -14.22 0.65 18.42
CA TYR A 326 -13.15 -0.04 19.11
C TYR A 326 -11.98 0.89 19.45
N VAL A 327 -11.51 1.68 18.48
CA VAL A 327 -10.39 2.62 18.70
C VAL A 327 -10.78 3.72 19.69
N ALA A 328 -11.99 4.27 19.59
CA ALA A 328 -12.52 5.26 20.52
C ALA A 328 -12.56 4.73 21.96
N SER A 329 -12.99 3.47 22.14
CA SER A 329 -13.01 2.82 23.45
C SER A 329 -11.61 2.67 24.08
N LEU A 330 -10.60 2.35 23.27
CA LEU A 330 -9.22 2.18 23.75
C LEU A 330 -8.55 3.53 24.08
N LEU A 331 -8.88 4.58 23.33
CA LEU A 331 -8.44 5.95 23.57
C LEU A 331 -9.21 6.66 24.68
N GLU A 332 -10.32 6.08 25.15
CA GLU A 332 -11.21 6.69 26.16
C GLU A 332 -11.75 8.05 25.68
N MET A 333 -12.13 8.14 24.39
CA MET A 333 -12.60 9.37 23.75
C MET A 333 -13.95 9.20 23.04
N PRO A 334 -14.73 10.28 22.85
CA PRO A 334 -15.98 10.22 22.09
C PRO A 334 -15.77 9.78 20.63
N GLU A 335 -16.64 8.90 20.12
CA GLU A 335 -16.60 8.43 18.71
C GLU A 335 -16.62 9.59 17.72
N ALA A 336 -17.49 10.59 17.95
CA ALA A 336 -17.61 11.75 17.08
C ALA A 336 -16.32 12.60 17.00
N GLU A 337 -15.57 12.70 18.10
CA GLU A 337 -14.30 13.43 18.12
C GLU A 337 -13.22 12.68 17.35
N LEU A 338 -13.13 11.36 17.52
CA LEU A 338 -12.19 10.52 16.77
C LEU A 338 -12.52 10.50 15.28
N ALA A 339 -13.81 10.40 14.92
CA ALA A 339 -14.26 10.42 13.53
C ALA A 339 -13.90 11.74 12.84
N GLU A 340 -14.15 12.89 13.50
CA GLU A 340 -13.80 14.20 12.95
C GLU A 340 -12.28 14.38 12.85
N ALA A 341 -11.50 13.94 13.85
CA ALA A 341 -10.05 13.96 13.80
C ALA A 341 -9.51 13.12 12.64
N SER A 342 -9.94 11.86 12.52
CA SER A 342 -9.57 10.96 11.43
C SER A 342 -9.93 11.54 10.06
N TYR A 343 -11.14 12.08 9.91
CA TYR A 343 -11.57 12.70 8.65
C TYR A 343 -10.71 13.91 8.27
N ARG A 344 -10.45 14.81 9.23
CA ARG A 344 -9.61 15.99 9.01
C ARG A 344 -8.18 15.59 8.62
N ASN A 345 -7.62 14.58 9.29
CA ASN A 345 -6.28 14.08 9.01
C ASN A 345 -6.19 13.50 7.61
N ALA A 346 -7.20 12.72 7.20
CA ALA A 346 -7.26 12.15 5.86
C ALA A 346 -7.45 13.22 4.77
N THR A 347 -8.33 14.20 5.02
CA THR A 347 -8.52 15.35 4.13
C THR A 347 -7.22 16.10 3.94
N LYS A 348 -6.46 16.33 5.01
CA LYS A 348 -5.15 16.98 4.96
C LYS A 348 -4.12 16.17 4.18
N LEU A 349 -4.01 14.87 4.47
CA LEU A 349 -3.02 13.98 3.85
C LEU A 349 -3.26 13.80 2.35
N PHE A 350 -4.52 13.67 1.95
CA PHE A 350 -4.90 13.47 0.55
C PHE A 350 -5.29 14.76 -0.17
N SER A 351 -5.01 15.95 0.39
CA SER A 351 -5.14 17.23 -0.32
C SER A 351 -3.81 17.63 -0.94
N TYR A 352 -3.62 17.28 -2.20
CA TYR A 352 -2.46 17.62 -3.03
C TYR A 352 -2.92 18.03 -4.43
N PRO A 353 -2.09 18.74 -5.23
CA PRO A 353 -2.46 19.16 -6.57
C PRO A 353 -3.00 18.01 -7.43
N GLY A 354 -4.18 18.19 -8.00
CA GLY A 354 -4.87 17.17 -8.81
C GLY A 354 -5.73 16.18 -8.02
N SER A 355 -5.60 16.08 -6.68
CA SER A 355 -6.45 15.21 -5.86
C SER A 355 -7.92 15.63 -5.89
N LYS A 356 -8.82 14.65 -5.75
CA LYS A 356 -10.27 14.88 -5.64
C LYS A 356 -10.67 15.65 -4.37
N VAL A 357 -9.82 15.63 -3.34
CA VAL A 357 -10.06 16.29 -2.05
C VAL A 357 -9.40 17.67 -1.98
N HIS A 358 -8.59 18.03 -2.96
CA HIS A 358 -7.97 19.34 -3.03
C HIS A 358 -9.01 20.42 -3.38
N PRO A 359 -9.07 21.55 -2.65
CA PRO A 359 -9.95 22.64 -3.01
C PRO A 359 -9.66 23.08 -4.44
N LYS A 360 -10.68 23.05 -5.31
CA LYS A 360 -10.55 23.67 -6.63
C LYS A 360 -10.39 25.16 -6.40
N ALA A 361 -9.36 25.77 -6.99
CA ALA A 361 -9.27 27.22 -7.04
C ALA A 361 -10.61 27.73 -7.60
N GLU A 362 -11.31 28.57 -6.83
CA GLU A 362 -12.47 29.27 -7.34
C GLU A 362 -12.00 30.03 -8.59
N THR A 363 -12.57 29.68 -9.73
CA THR A 363 -12.33 30.40 -10.98
C THR A 363 -12.99 31.76 -10.79
N ALA A 364 -12.18 32.75 -10.42
CA ALA A 364 -12.55 34.15 -10.36
C ALA A 364 -12.80 34.72 -11.77
#